data_AF-A0A562D6W8-F1
#
_entry.id   AF-A0A562D6W8-F1
#
_cell.length_a   1.000
_cell.length_b   1.000
_cell.length_c   1.000
_cell.angle_alpha   90.00
_cell.angle_beta   90.00
_cell.angle_gamma   90.00
#
_symmetry.space_group_name_H-M   'P 1'
#
loop_
_entity.id
_entity.type
_entity.pdbx_description
1 polymer ?
#
loop_
_entity_poly.entity_id
_entity_poly.type
_entity_poly.pdbx_seq_one_letter_code
_entity_poly.pdbx_strand_id
1 'polypeptide(L)'
;LAAALDVPKRQMEIMQLAQGLIDPRHLEAKARLVLARALGEAPELDPKTTPLYAQTYLEEKGLTRDEIKSMSSVFGKRLKAMYQLERGEDPGQYPLETKAGQVRQVNAYTEADRDLFDRVWTKYYGEAS
;
A
#
# COMPACT_ATOMS: atom_id res chain seq x y z
N LEU A 1 28.80 7.60 6.01
CA LEU A 1 28.30 8.11 4.71
C LEU A 1 28.63 7.18 3.53
N ALA A 2 29.91 6.89 3.21
CA ALA A 2 30.25 6.04 2.06
C ALA A 2 29.63 4.62 2.10
N ALA A 3 29.64 3.95 3.26
CA ALA A 3 29.01 2.63 3.42
C ALA A 3 27.47 2.66 3.41
N ALA A 4 26.85 3.82 3.73
CA ALA A 4 25.39 3.96 3.76
C ALA A 4 24.76 4.08 2.36
N LEU A 5 25.57 4.44 1.35
CA LEU A 5 25.11 4.63 -0.03
C LEU A 5 25.34 3.40 -0.94
N ASP A 6 26.05 2.36 -0.46
CA ASP A 6 26.35 1.16 -1.26
C ASP A 6 25.06 0.39 -1.63
N VAL A 7 24.17 0.18 -0.66
CA VAL A 7 22.88 -0.49 -0.89
C VAL A 7 21.98 0.31 -1.84
N PRO A 8 21.72 1.61 -1.63
CA PRO A 8 20.95 2.42 -2.58
C PRO A 8 21.52 2.42 -4.00
N LYS A 9 22.85 2.51 -4.15
CA LYS A 9 23.50 2.49 -5.48
C LYS A 9 23.23 1.17 -6.22
N ARG A 10 23.39 0.03 -5.55
CA ARG A 10 23.06 -1.29 -6.15
C ARG A 10 21.58 -1.42 -6.49
N GLN A 11 20.70 -0.87 -5.66
CA GLN A 11 19.25 -0.85 -5.97
C GLN A 11 18.96 -0.03 -7.24
N MET A 12 19.63 1.11 -7.41
CA MET A 12 19.53 1.91 -8.63
C MET A 12 20.08 1.19 -9.87
N GLU A 13 21.19 0.47 -9.74
CA GLU A 13 21.76 -0.36 -10.81
C GLU A 13 20.79 -1.47 -11.25
N ILE A 14 20.18 -2.18 -10.31
CA ILE A 14 19.16 -3.20 -10.60
C ILE A 14 17.97 -2.58 -11.36
N MET A 15 17.52 -1.38 -10.96
CA MET A 15 16.43 -0.70 -11.64
C MET A 15 16.79 -0.28 -13.06
N GLN A 16 18.04 0.10 -13.32
CA GLN A 16 18.52 0.32 -14.69
C GLN A 16 18.47 -0.96 -15.53
N LEU A 17 18.90 -2.09 -14.97
CA LEU A 17 18.83 -3.39 -15.64
C LEU A 17 17.38 -3.84 -15.91
N ALA A 18 16.42 -3.37 -15.10
CA ALA A 18 15.01 -3.68 -15.24
C ALA A 18 14.27 -2.77 -16.24
N GLN A 19 14.94 -1.79 -16.87
CA GLN A 19 14.32 -0.95 -17.89
C GLN A 19 13.82 -1.81 -19.06
N GLY A 20 12.60 -1.52 -19.53
CA GLY A 20 11.93 -2.32 -20.56
C GLY A 20 11.29 -3.61 -20.06
N LEU A 21 11.63 -4.09 -18.85
CA LEU A 21 10.95 -5.21 -18.18
C LEU A 21 9.83 -4.75 -17.27
N ILE A 22 9.96 -3.56 -16.67
CA ILE A 22 9.00 -2.96 -15.74
C ILE A 22 8.50 -1.63 -16.31
N ASP A 23 7.21 -1.29 -16.09
CA ASP A 23 6.63 0.00 -16.48
C ASP A 23 7.52 1.16 -16.00
N PRO A 24 7.91 2.10 -16.88
CA PRO A 24 8.83 3.19 -16.53
C PRO A 24 8.37 4.03 -15.34
N ARG A 25 7.05 4.26 -15.18
CA ARG A 25 6.50 5.05 -14.07
C ARG A 25 6.67 4.31 -12.74
N HIS A 26 6.55 2.98 -12.76
CA HIS A 26 6.76 2.16 -11.57
C HIS A 26 8.25 2.12 -11.17
N LEU A 27 9.16 2.04 -12.15
CA LEU A 27 10.60 2.14 -11.89
C LEU A 27 10.98 3.51 -11.31
N GLU A 28 10.44 4.58 -11.87
CA GLU A 28 10.68 5.94 -11.38
C GLU A 28 10.18 6.12 -9.93
N ALA A 29 8.98 5.64 -9.60
CA ALA A 29 8.47 5.68 -8.24
C ALA A 29 9.39 4.96 -7.24
N LYS A 30 9.88 3.77 -7.62
CA LYS A 30 10.85 3.00 -6.80
C LYS A 30 12.20 3.71 -6.69
N ALA A 31 12.67 4.34 -7.76
CA ALA A 31 13.92 5.09 -7.75
C ALA A 31 13.83 6.30 -6.80
N ARG A 32 12.74 7.06 -6.85
CA ARG A 32 12.48 8.19 -5.92
C ARG A 32 12.46 7.75 -4.46
N LEU A 33 11.85 6.60 -4.16
CA LEU A 33 11.88 5.99 -2.82
C LEU A 33 13.30 5.66 -2.34
N VAL A 34 14.12 5.06 -3.20
CA VAL A 34 15.51 4.71 -2.87
C VAL A 34 16.37 5.97 -2.68
N LEU A 35 16.19 6.97 -3.55
CA LEU A 35 16.90 8.25 -3.47
C LEU A 35 16.56 9.01 -2.18
N ALA A 36 15.28 9.15 -1.84
CA ALA A 36 14.87 9.84 -0.63
C ALA A 36 15.49 9.20 0.62
N ARG A 37 15.41 7.86 0.74
CA ARG A 37 16.04 7.11 1.84
C ARG A 37 17.56 7.30 1.88
N ALA A 38 18.21 7.32 0.73
CA ALA A 38 19.66 7.52 0.62
C ALA A 38 20.10 8.94 1.03
N LEU A 39 19.26 9.93 0.76
CA LEU A 39 19.48 11.34 1.09
C LEU A 39 19.05 11.70 2.52
N GLY A 40 18.41 10.77 3.24
CA GLY A 40 17.82 11.06 4.56
C GLY A 40 16.57 11.93 4.47
N GLU A 41 15.99 12.04 3.28
CA GLU A 41 14.76 12.78 3.00
C GLU A 41 13.56 11.82 3.10
N ALA A 42 12.45 12.32 3.62
CA ALA A 42 11.20 11.58 3.51
C ALA A 42 10.78 11.55 2.03
N PRO A 43 10.51 10.39 1.43
CA PRO A 43 10.07 10.34 0.04
C PRO A 43 8.75 11.09 -0.12
N GLU A 44 8.71 12.02 -1.09
CA GLU A 44 7.46 12.60 -1.54
C GLU A 44 6.69 11.54 -2.33
N LEU A 45 5.61 11.04 -1.72
CA LEU A 45 4.79 9.98 -2.25
C LEU A 45 3.50 10.58 -2.80
N ASP A 46 3.23 10.39 -4.10
CA ASP A 46 1.95 10.81 -4.70
C ASP A 46 0.82 9.95 -4.14
N PRO A 47 -0.17 10.52 -3.43
CA PRO A 47 -1.26 9.75 -2.85
C PRO A 47 -2.06 8.93 -3.87
N LYS A 48 -2.09 9.35 -5.14
CA LYS A 48 -2.81 8.64 -6.22
C LYS A 48 -2.15 7.34 -6.65
N THR A 49 -0.88 7.15 -6.34
CA THR A 49 -0.11 5.97 -6.77
C THR A 49 0.46 5.18 -5.60
N THR A 50 0.46 5.78 -4.41
CA THR A 50 0.92 5.14 -3.18
C THR A 50 -0.12 4.12 -2.71
N PRO A 51 0.20 2.82 -2.63
CA PRO A 51 -0.74 1.81 -2.19
C PRO A 51 -1.17 2.02 -0.74
N LEU A 52 -2.47 1.91 -0.48
CA LEU A 52 -3.04 1.90 0.87
C LEU A 52 -3.54 0.50 1.19
N TYR A 53 -2.85 -0.20 2.09
CA TYR A 53 -3.23 -1.54 2.50
C TYR A 53 -4.16 -1.52 3.71
N ALA A 54 -5.24 -2.29 3.65
CA ALA A 54 -6.15 -2.51 4.77
C ALA A 54 -5.43 -2.97 6.04
N GLN A 55 -4.42 -3.83 5.91
CA GLN A 55 -3.63 -4.27 7.05
C GLN A 55 -2.89 -3.10 7.71
N THR A 56 -2.10 -2.34 6.95
CA THR A 56 -1.31 -1.21 7.46
C THR A 56 -2.21 -0.14 8.07
N TYR A 57 -3.35 0.17 7.44
CA TYR A 57 -4.33 1.10 8.00
C TYR A 57 -4.88 0.63 9.36
N LEU A 58 -5.19 -0.65 9.51
CA LEU A 58 -5.68 -1.19 10.79
C LEU A 58 -4.58 -1.19 11.87
N GLU A 59 -3.31 -1.41 11.50
CA GLU A 59 -2.16 -1.25 12.39
C GLU A 59 -2.03 0.21 12.88
N GLU A 60 -2.24 1.20 12.01
CA GLU A 60 -2.24 2.63 12.36
C GLU A 60 -3.36 3.01 13.35
N LYS A 61 -4.47 2.26 13.39
CA LYS A 61 -5.54 2.44 14.39
C LYS A 61 -5.22 1.83 15.75
N GLY A 62 -4.01 1.27 15.94
CA GLY A 62 -3.54 0.72 17.20
C GLY A 62 -3.97 -0.73 17.47
N LEU A 63 -4.48 -1.44 16.46
CA LEU A 63 -4.93 -2.81 16.63
C LEU A 63 -3.76 -3.80 16.71
N THR A 64 -3.92 -4.80 17.57
CA THR A 64 -3.01 -5.94 17.64
C THR A 64 -3.18 -6.86 16.43
N ARG A 65 -2.17 -7.71 16.20
CA ARG A 65 -2.17 -8.66 15.08
C ARG A 65 -3.38 -9.60 15.07
N ASP A 66 -3.81 -10.03 16.26
CA ASP A 66 -4.94 -10.97 16.40
C ASP A 66 -6.27 -10.27 16.11
N GLU A 67 -6.43 -9.03 16.55
CA GLU A 67 -7.60 -8.20 16.21
C GLU A 67 -7.67 -7.95 14.71
N ILE A 68 -6.55 -7.57 14.09
CA ILE A 68 -6.45 -7.37 12.64
C ILE A 68 -6.83 -8.65 11.90
N LYS A 69 -6.30 -9.80 12.30
CA LYS A 69 -6.61 -11.09 11.68
C LYS A 69 -8.10 -11.42 11.75
N SER A 70 -8.75 -11.10 12.87
CA SER A 70 -10.18 -11.31 13.07
C SER A 70 -11.03 -10.41 12.17
N MET A 71 -10.70 -9.12 12.05
CA MET A 71 -11.56 -8.15 11.38
C MET A 71 -11.25 -7.91 9.91
N SER A 72 -10.04 -8.24 9.43
CA SER A 72 -9.56 -7.89 8.08
C SER A 72 -10.51 -8.32 6.96
N SER A 73 -11.11 -9.52 7.08
CA SER A 73 -12.04 -10.03 6.06
C SER A 73 -13.31 -9.18 5.95
N VAL A 74 -13.89 -8.82 7.11
CA VAL A 74 -15.12 -8.02 7.15
C VAL A 74 -14.83 -6.58 6.76
N PHE A 75 -13.72 -6.02 7.23
CA PHE A 75 -13.27 -4.68 6.86
C PHE A 75 -13.08 -4.54 5.34
N GLY A 76 -12.37 -5.48 4.72
CA GLY A 76 -12.17 -5.49 3.26
C GLY A 76 -13.48 -5.57 2.46
N LYS A 77 -14.46 -6.35 2.92
CA LYS A 77 -15.81 -6.40 2.31
C LYS A 77 -16.54 -5.06 2.43
N ARG A 78 -16.44 -4.39 3.58
CA ARG A 78 -17.05 -3.07 3.82
C ARG A 78 -16.41 -1.98 2.96
N LEU A 79 -15.09 -1.99 2.81
CA LEU A 79 -14.37 -1.11 1.90
C LEU A 79 -14.84 -1.29 0.46
N LYS A 80 -14.89 -2.54 -0.02
CA LYS A 80 -15.37 -2.84 -1.38
C LYS A 80 -16.78 -2.30 -1.61
N ALA A 81 -17.69 -2.57 -0.68
CA ALA A 81 -19.07 -2.13 -0.78
C ALA A 81 -19.21 -0.59 -0.80
N MET A 82 -18.46 0.12 0.04
CA MET A 82 -18.48 1.59 0.05
C MET A 82 -17.85 2.17 -1.22
N TYR A 83 -16.78 1.55 -1.73
CA TYR A 83 -16.13 1.96 -2.97
C TYR A 83 -17.09 1.84 -4.15
N GLN A 84 -17.76 0.70 -4.26
CA GLN A 84 -18.75 0.44 -5.31
C GLN A 84 -19.93 1.40 -5.23
N LEU A 85 -20.40 1.72 -4.01
CA LEU A 85 -21.47 2.69 -3.80
C LEU A 85 -21.09 4.10 -4.29
N GLU A 86 -19.84 4.52 -4.08
CA GLU A 86 -19.39 5.88 -4.42
C GLU A 86 -18.98 6.04 -5.87
N ARG A 87 -18.36 5.01 -6.46
CA ARG A 87 -17.76 5.08 -7.79
C ARG A 87 -18.54 4.34 -8.86
N GLY A 88 -19.50 3.51 -8.47
CA GLY A 88 -20.28 2.69 -9.40
C GLY A 88 -19.52 1.50 -9.99
N GLU A 89 -18.28 1.28 -9.57
CA GLU A 89 -17.41 0.19 -10.05
C GLU A 89 -16.67 -0.49 -8.90
N ASP A 90 -16.16 -1.69 -9.16
CA ASP A 90 -15.31 -2.39 -8.20
C ASP A 90 -13.91 -1.76 -8.13
N PRO A 91 -13.24 -1.77 -6.96
CA PRO A 91 -11.82 -1.42 -6.90
C PRO A 91 -11.03 -2.31 -7.85
N GLY A 92 -9.96 -1.75 -8.43
CA GLY A 92 -8.97 -2.54 -9.17
C GLY A 92 -8.43 -3.69 -8.31
N GLN A 93 -7.84 -4.70 -8.94
CA GLN A 93 -7.25 -5.84 -8.23
C GLN A 93 -5.80 -6.07 -8.64
N TYR A 94 -5.01 -6.63 -7.73
CA TYR A 94 -3.65 -7.07 -8.01
C TYR A 94 -3.37 -8.44 -7.41
N PRO A 95 -2.47 -9.23 -8.03
CA PRO A 95 -2.03 -10.49 -7.45
C PRO A 95 -1.15 -10.22 -6.24
N LEU A 96 -1.54 -10.77 -5.09
CA LEU A 96 -0.74 -10.79 -3.87
C LEU A 96 -0.30 -12.22 -3.57
N GLU A 97 1.01 -12.42 -3.50
CA GLU A 97 1.58 -13.67 -3.01
C GLU A 97 1.51 -13.71 -1.48
N THR A 98 0.88 -14.76 -0.96
CA THR A 98 0.82 -15.03 0.47
C THR A 98 2.12 -15.67 0.95
N LYS A 99 2.39 -15.61 2.26
CA LYS A 99 3.58 -16.28 2.85
C LYS A 99 3.67 -17.79 2.60
N ALA A 100 2.56 -18.43 2.20
CA ALA A 100 2.51 -19.84 1.86
C ALA A 100 2.74 -20.11 0.35
N GLY A 101 3.13 -19.10 -0.43
CA GLY A 101 3.36 -19.19 -1.88
C GLY A 101 2.08 -19.18 -2.73
N GLN A 102 0.89 -19.10 -2.12
CA GLN A 102 -0.36 -18.98 -2.86
C GLN A 102 -0.54 -17.53 -3.34
N VAL A 103 -0.85 -17.35 -4.63
CA VAL A 103 -1.25 -16.05 -5.20
C VAL A 103 -2.76 -15.88 -5.10
N ARG A 104 -3.22 -14.70 -4.66
CA ARG A 104 -4.64 -14.34 -4.55
C ARG A 104 -4.88 -12.95 -5.14
N GLN A 105 -6.02 -12.75 -5.80
CA GLN A 105 -6.43 -11.41 -6.24
C GLN A 105 -6.99 -10.64 -5.05
N VAL A 106 -6.44 -9.46 -4.79
CA VAL A 106 -6.88 -8.58 -3.70
C VAL A 106 -7.20 -7.19 -4.24
N ASN A 107 -8.14 -6.51 -3.60
CA ASN A 107 -8.52 -5.15 -4.00
C ASN A 107 -7.36 -4.18 -3.79
N ALA A 108 -7.08 -3.38 -4.81
CA ALA A 108 -6.13 -2.28 -4.80
C ALA A 108 -6.82 -1.00 -4.32
N TYR A 109 -6.19 -0.33 -3.38
CA TYR A 109 -6.53 1.03 -2.96
C TYR A 109 -5.26 1.85 -2.90
N THR A 110 -5.42 3.16 -2.93
CA THR A 110 -4.33 4.13 -2.85
C THR A 110 -4.54 5.06 -1.67
N GLU A 111 -3.53 5.83 -1.30
CA GLU A 111 -3.65 6.86 -0.27
C GLU A 111 -4.73 7.92 -0.61
N ALA A 112 -5.06 8.11 -1.90
CA ALA A 112 -6.22 8.90 -2.32
C ALA A 112 -7.58 8.32 -1.87
N ASP A 113 -7.62 7.05 -1.45
CA ASP A 113 -8.80 6.37 -0.92
C ASP A 113 -8.87 6.43 0.62
N ARG A 114 -7.94 7.12 1.30
CA ARG A 114 -7.88 7.15 2.77
C ARG A 114 -9.17 7.65 3.41
N ASP A 115 -9.82 8.65 2.81
CA ASP A 115 -11.12 9.15 3.29
C ASP A 115 -12.23 8.09 3.25
N LEU A 116 -12.17 7.14 2.30
CA LEU A 116 -13.09 6.00 2.27
C LEU A 116 -12.78 5.02 3.40
N PHE A 117 -11.51 4.77 3.71
CA PHE A 117 -11.12 3.94 4.83
C PHE A 117 -11.56 4.54 6.16
N ASP A 118 -11.31 5.84 6.37
CA ASP A 118 -11.73 6.56 7.58
C ASP A 118 -13.24 6.57 7.78
N ARG A 119 -14.03 6.72 6.71
CA ARG A 119 -15.49 6.64 6.80
C ARG A 119 -15.98 5.22 7.10
N VAL A 120 -15.39 4.18 6.51
CA VAL A 120 -15.71 2.79 6.87
C VAL A 120 -15.33 2.52 8.32
N TRP A 121 -14.15 2.96 8.75
CA TRP A 121 -13.69 2.80 10.13
C TRP A 121 -14.68 3.44 11.10
N THR A 122 -14.92 4.74 10.96
CA THR A 122 -15.85 5.48 11.83
C THR A 122 -17.25 4.88 11.84
N LYS A 123 -17.79 4.47 10.68
CA LYS A 123 -19.15 3.92 10.58
C LYS A 123 -19.34 2.59 11.31
N TYR A 124 -18.33 1.73 11.33
CA TYR A 124 -18.49 0.34 11.79
C TYR A 124 -17.63 -0.02 13.01
N TYR A 125 -16.67 0.83 13.36
CA TYR A 125 -15.67 0.61 14.40
C TYR A 125 -15.39 1.89 15.22
N GLY A 126 -15.94 3.04 14.81
CA GLY A 126 -15.93 4.25 15.62
C GLY A 126 -16.77 4.03 16.87
N GLU A 127 -16.11 4.14 18.02
CA GLU A 127 -16.59 3.87 19.40
C GLU A 127 -16.54 2.40 19.87
N ALA A 128 -15.35 2.02 20.32
CA ALA A 128 -15.18 1.36 21.62
C ALA A 128 -14.03 2.09 22.36
N SER A 129 -14.33 3.31 22.82
CA SER A 129 -13.48 4.02 23.79
C SER A 129 -13.75 3.46 25.19
#